data_AF-A0A1H3TZ84-F1
#
_entry.id   AF-A0A1H3TZ84-F1
#
_cell.length_a   1.000
_cell.length_b   1.000
_cell.length_c   1.000
_cell.angle_alpha   90.00
_cell.angle_beta   90.00
_cell.angle_gamma   90.00
#
_symmetry.space_group_name_H-M   'P 1'
#
loop_
_entity.id
_entity.type
_entity.pdbx_description
1 polymer ?
#
loop_
_entity_poly.entity_id
_entity_poly.type
_entity_poly.pdbx_seq_one_letter_code
_entity_poly.pdbx_strand_id
1 'polypeptide(L)'
;MEQSYPYWLSNQMISGVKGFSLCANLIALEGWRRGLTLRWYYNGSDVTNLKPVGYDPVGKTFSLSSGEKTHFFYRSRGDKVDNTAVDIGASKEETKKYLSEYGVSNPEGFSFTKSDDIESVIDTAKKMGFPLVLKPTFGSLGKGVITNINTEAQLRKNLSHVFSEFDYTNFIIERYIEGDDLRVYVVDDKAIGAIKRITAHVIGNGIHSIEELINFKNEDRKKNPYLAAKLIKMDNQVIEYLSEQNLLLSSVPKKDEVIFLKAKSNITSGGDSIDITDELTNEVKTAAVNAVKAIPGLYHAGVDIIANKNDAVVIEINPTAGIAMHHFPVQGKPRNIPAGVIDYYFPETIGKAAKSTKIYFDYSNILKLLRSRSVNQLEIPNAPIGELYAKRYVISGKVQGVGYRNWVRKQALINHLNGYTRNLKNGKVVVVVAGVNKELVDNFKEICLSGPKKAEVKDVQEYVWDKQIKIGFEIRKDR
;
A
#
# COMPACT_ATOMS: atom_id res chain seq x y z
N MET A 1 -7.67 -15.96 -9.05
CA MET A 1 -8.38 -14.65 -9.07
C MET A 1 -8.10 -13.90 -10.38
N GLU A 2 -9.12 -13.46 -11.11
CA GLU A 2 -8.95 -12.55 -12.25
C GLU A 2 -8.49 -11.19 -11.73
N GLN A 3 -7.47 -10.60 -12.36
CA GLN A 3 -6.75 -9.44 -11.83
C GLN A 3 -7.57 -8.15 -12.00
N SER A 4 -8.53 -7.88 -11.11
CA SER A 4 -9.27 -6.63 -11.14
C SER A 4 -8.50 -5.54 -10.40
N TYR A 5 -7.71 -4.75 -11.12
CA TYR A 5 -7.26 -3.45 -10.61
C TYR A 5 -8.49 -2.55 -10.37
N PRO A 6 -8.48 -1.67 -9.36
CA PRO A 6 -9.50 -0.64 -9.28
C PRO A 6 -9.46 0.25 -10.53
N TYR A 7 -10.61 0.81 -10.93
CA TYR A 7 -10.73 1.53 -12.20
C TYR A 7 -9.76 2.72 -12.35
N TRP A 8 -9.24 3.26 -11.24
CA TRP A 8 -8.27 4.36 -11.21
C TRP A 8 -6.80 3.91 -11.30
N LEU A 9 -6.51 2.60 -11.34
CA LEU A 9 -5.17 2.03 -11.43
C LEU A 9 -5.06 0.96 -12.51
N SER A 10 -3.83 0.66 -12.90
CA SER A 10 -3.52 -0.52 -13.70
C SER A 10 -2.13 -1.04 -13.37
N ASN A 11 -1.82 -2.25 -13.84
CA ASN A 11 -0.48 -2.81 -13.71
C ASN A 11 0.60 -1.88 -14.27
N GLN A 12 0.35 -1.23 -15.40
CA GLN A 12 1.35 -0.34 -16.03
C GLN A 12 1.73 0.85 -15.14
N MET A 13 0.80 1.35 -14.33
CA MET A 13 0.99 2.52 -13.47
C MET A 13 1.85 2.24 -12.25
N ILE A 14 1.83 1.00 -11.78
CA ILE A 14 2.51 0.60 -10.53
C ILE A 14 3.48 -0.57 -10.72
N SER A 15 3.78 -0.92 -11.97
CA SER A 15 4.67 -2.02 -12.31
C SER A 15 6.05 -1.81 -11.67
N GLY A 16 6.53 -2.83 -10.97
CA GLY A 16 7.82 -2.80 -10.27
C GLY A 16 7.82 -2.02 -8.95
N VAL A 17 6.69 -1.40 -8.55
CA VAL A 17 6.59 -0.63 -7.32
C VAL A 17 5.96 -1.49 -6.21
N LYS A 18 6.68 -1.65 -5.09
CA LYS A 18 6.28 -2.55 -4.00
C LYS A 18 6.40 -1.89 -2.61
N GLY A 19 5.75 -2.50 -1.62
CA GLY A 19 5.87 -2.12 -0.20
C GLY A 19 5.51 -0.66 0.06
N PHE A 20 6.26 0.02 0.92
CA PHE A 20 6.01 1.44 1.22
C PHE A 20 6.24 2.38 0.04
N SER A 21 7.01 1.96 -0.98
CA SER A 21 7.17 2.75 -2.20
C SER A 21 5.88 2.77 -3.02
N LEU A 22 5.09 1.69 -2.96
CA LEU A 22 3.76 1.66 -3.56
C LEU A 22 2.83 2.64 -2.85
N CYS A 23 2.88 2.71 -1.52
CA CYS A 23 2.09 3.68 -0.75
C CYS A 23 2.41 5.13 -1.14
N ALA A 24 3.71 5.48 -1.21
CA ALA A 24 4.16 6.80 -1.65
C ALA A 24 3.70 7.12 -3.07
N ASN A 25 3.88 6.17 -4.01
CA ASN A 25 3.48 6.35 -5.39
C ASN A 25 1.96 6.57 -5.53
N LEU A 26 1.14 5.88 -4.73
CA LEU A 26 -0.32 6.04 -4.74
C LEU A 26 -0.76 7.45 -4.29
N ILE A 27 -0.16 7.99 -3.22
CA ILE A 27 -0.43 9.37 -2.76
C ILE A 27 0.04 10.40 -3.79
N ALA A 28 1.27 10.24 -4.29
CA ALA A 28 1.83 11.14 -5.29
C ALA A 28 1.01 11.13 -6.59
N LEU A 29 0.57 9.96 -7.06
CA LEU A 29 -0.24 9.81 -8.27
C LEU A 29 -1.61 10.46 -8.12
N GLU A 30 -2.27 10.27 -6.98
CA GLU A 30 -3.55 10.91 -6.68
C GLU A 30 -3.41 12.44 -6.71
N GLY A 31 -2.48 13.00 -5.93
CA GLY A 31 -2.28 14.45 -5.87
C GLY A 31 -1.90 15.07 -7.21
N TRP A 32 -0.95 14.45 -7.92
CA TRP A 32 -0.50 14.92 -9.23
C TRP A 32 -1.63 14.95 -10.27
N ARG A 33 -2.51 13.94 -10.28
CA ARG A 33 -3.69 13.92 -11.17
C ARG A 33 -4.72 14.99 -10.87
N ARG A 34 -4.69 15.57 -9.68
CA ARG A 34 -5.56 16.70 -9.32
C ARG A 34 -4.99 18.06 -9.74
N GLY A 35 -3.84 18.06 -10.42
CA GLY A 35 -3.17 19.27 -10.89
C GLY A 35 -2.14 19.83 -9.91
N LEU A 36 -1.79 19.08 -8.85
CA LEU A 36 -0.74 19.50 -7.93
C LEU A 36 0.64 19.24 -8.55
N THR A 37 1.54 20.21 -8.41
CA THR A 37 2.95 20.07 -8.81
C THR A 37 3.61 19.01 -7.93
N LEU A 38 4.20 17.99 -8.55
CA LEU A 38 4.85 16.88 -7.85
C LEU A 38 6.37 16.99 -7.96
N ARG A 39 7.06 17.00 -6.82
CA ARG A 39 8.53 16.94 -6.76
C ARG A 39 9.00 15.77 -5.91
N TRP A 40 10.02 15.06 -6.36
CA TRP A 40 10.72 14.03 -5.59
C TRP A 40 12.11 14.51 -5.19
N TYR A 41 12.57 14.12 -4.01
CA TYR A 41 13.83 14.59 -3.44
C TYR A 41 14.78 13.42 -3.20
N TYR A 42 16.07 13.65 -3.45
CA TYR A 42 17.12 12.68 -3.19
C TYR A 42 17.21 12.40 -1.69
N ASN A 43 17.31 13.46 -0.90
CA ASN A 43 17.34 13.42 0.55
C ASN A 43 16.20 14.27 1.14
N GLY A 44 15.37 13.67 1.98
CA GLY A 44 14.23 14.35 2.57
C GLY A 44 14.61 15.37 3.64
N SER A 45 15.68 15.12 4.40
CA SER A 45 16.12 15.99 5.50
C SER A 45 16.54 17.38 5.02
N ASP A 46 16.86 17.52 3.74
CA ASP A 46 17.30 18.79 3.15
C ASP A 46 16.11 19.75 2.91
N VAL A 47 14.87 19.24 2.92
CA VAL A 47 13.68 20.00 2.52
C VAL A 47 12.53 19.95 3.52
N THR A 48 12.55 19.01 4.48
CA THR A 48 11.50 18.87 5.48
C THR A 48 12.05 18.30 6.78
N ASN A 49 11.39 18.61 7.89
CA ASN A 49 11.66 18.04 9.21
C ASN A 49 10.94 16.69 9.43
N LEU A 50 10.20 16.15 8.45
CA LEU A 50 9.53 14.85 8.55
C LEU A 50 10.53 13.74 8.92
N LYS A 51 10.36 13.18 10.12
CA LYS A 51 11.18 12.08 10.63
C LYS A 51 10.87 10.77 9.87
N PRO A 52 11.85 10.14 9.21
CA PRO A 52 11.68 8.81 8.64
C PRO A 52 11.53 7.74 9.74
N VAL A 53 10.80 6.67 9.44
CA VAL A 53 10.62 5.52 10.35
C VAL A 53 11.37 4.30 9.82
N GLY A 54 12.35 3.82 10.58
CA GLY A 54 13.22 2.72 10.20
C GLY A 54 14.23 3.11 9.13
N TYR A 55 14.64 2.14 8.29
CA TYR A 55 15.58 2.41 7.20
C TYR A 55 14.97 3.37 6.15
N ASP A 56 15.66 4.48 5.91
CA ASP A 56 15.26 5.49 4.93
C ASP A 56 16.18 5.49 3.70
N PRO A 57 15.86 4.71 2.66
CA PRO A 57 16.62 4.77 1.43
C PRO A 57 16.37 6.10 0.70
N VAL A 58 17.36 6.61 -0.01
CA VAL A 58 17.23 7.83 -0.82
C VAL A 58 16.07 7.78 -1.82
N GLY A 59 15.49 8.95 -2.11
CA GLY A 59 14.40 9.10 -3.07
C GLY A 59 13.00 8.78 -2.54
N LYS A 60 12.76 8.88 -1.22
CA LYS A 60 11.48 8.49 -0.60
C LYS A 60 10.57 9.64 -0.22
N THR A 61 11.11 10.84 -0.12
CA THR A 61 10.35 12.05 0.17
C THR A 61 9.91 12.71 -1.13
N PHE A 62 8.65 13.15 -1.15
CA PHE A 62 8.10 13.95 -2.23
C PHE A 62 7.27 15.10 -1.65
N SER A 63 6.97 16.10 -2.47
CA SER A 63 6.04 17.15 -2.15
C SER A 63 4.96 17.27 -3.21
N LEU A 64 3.81 17.75 -2.77
CA LEU A 64 2.72 18.19 -3.62
C LEU A 64 2.49 19.67 -3.36
N SER A 65 2.21 20.44 -4.40
CA SER A 65 2.01 21.89 -4.29
C SER A 65 0.85 22.37 -5.15
N SER A 66 -0.01 23.22 -4.57
CA SER A 66 -1.04 23.98 -5.30
C SER A 66 -0.54 25.34 -5.80
N GLY A 67 0.74 25.65 -5.59
CA GLY A 67 1.35 26.97 -5.81
C GLY A 67 1.31 27.83 -4.55
N GLU A 68 0.16 27.91 -3.88
CA GLU A 68 0.01 28.63 -2.61
C GLU A 68 0.48 27.82 -1.41
N LYS A 69 0.22 26.51 -1.44
CA LYS A 69 0.56 25.59 -0.35
C LYS A 69 1.43 24.47 -0.88
N THR A 70 2.40 24.05 -0.09
CA THR A 70 3.24 22.89 -0.38
C THR A 70 3.27 21.99 0.84
N HIS A 71 3.01 20.71 0.62
CA HIS A 71 3.06 19.69 1.66
C HIS A 71 4.05 18.60 1.29
N PHE A 72 4.87 18.20 2.25
CA PHE A 72 5.84 17.11 2.12
C PHE A 72 5.26 15.81 2.61
N PHE A 73 5.67 14.71 1.98
CA PHE A 73 5.19 13.38 2.28
C PHE A 73 6.33 12.38 2.34
N TYR A 74 6.23 11.46 3.30
CA TYR A 74 7.06 10.28 3.44
C TYR A 74 6.17 9.05 3.57
N ARG A 75 6.29 8.11 2.62
CA ARG A 75 5.35 6.97 2.47
C ARG A 75 3.92 7.48 2.31
N SER A 76 3.03 7.20 3.26
CA SER A 76 1.65 7.70 3.28
C SER A 76 1.45 8.93 4.19
N ARG A 77 2.45 9.28 5.00
CA ARG A 77 2.39 10.34 6.00
C ARG A 77 2.74 11.68 5.36
N GLY A 78 1.93 12.71 5.57
CA GLY A 78 2.29 14.08 5.22
C GLY A 78 2.78 14.89 6.42
N ASP A 79 3.29 16.09 6.17
CA ASP A 79 3.88 17.01 7.16
C ASP A 79 2.92 17.58 8.21
N LYS A 80 1.61 17.56 7.97
CA LYS A 80 0.61 17.88 9.02
C LYS A 80 0.60 16.87 10.17
N VAL A 81 1.07 15.63 9.99
CA VAL A 81 1.20 14.69 11.11
C VAL A 81 2.52 14.93 11.80
N ASP A 82 2.48 15.28 13.09
CA ASP A 82 3.67 15.68 13.84
C ASP A 82 4.65 14.51 14.08
N ASN A 83 5.95 14.84 14.22
CA ASN A 83 6.95 13.83 14.59
C ASN A 83 6.69 13.24 15.97
N THR A 84 6.18 14.05 16.91
CA THR A 84 5.77 13.61 18.24
C THR A 84 4.66 12.57 18.18
N ALA A 85 3.66 12.75 17.29
CA ALA A 85 2.61 11.76 17.07
C ALA A 85 3.18 10.42 16.57
N VAL A 86 4.24 10.46 15.75
CA VAL A 86 4.95 9.25 15.29
C VAL A 86 5.72 8.59 16.42
N ASP A 87 6.36 9.37 17.29
CA ASP A 87 7.09 8.85 18.45
C ASP A 87 6.14 8.22 19.47
N ILE A 88 4.97 8.83 19.71
CA ILE A 88 3.90 8.25 20.53
C ILE A 88 3.42 6.94 19.92
N GLY A 89 3.07 6.93 18.61
CA GLY A 89 2.61 5.71 17.92
C GLY A 89 3.65 4.59 17.83
N ALA A 90 4.94 4.90 18.00
CA ALA A 90 6.00 3.91 18.04
C ALA A 90 6.14 3.23 19.43
N SER A 91 5.63 3.86 20.48
CA SER A 91 5.59 3.33 21.85
C SER A 91 4.19 2.83 22.18
N LYS A 92 4.07 1.51 22.42
CA LYS A 92 2.78 0.93 22.82
C LYS A 92 2.29 1.49 24.16
N GLU A 93 3.22 1.81 25.05
CA GLU A 93 2.93 2.36 26.38
C GLU A 93 2.41 3.79 26.29
N GLU A 94 3.11 4.67 25.56
CA GLU A 94 2.65 6.06 25.38
C GLU A 94 1.31 6.11 24.64
N THR A 95 1.17 5.34 23.56
CA THR A 95 -0.09 5.24 22.81
C THR A 95 -1.24 4.88 23.74
N LYS A 96 -1.04 3.90 24.63
CA LYS A 96 -2.04 3.42 25.59
C LYS A 96 -2.42 4.48 26.62
N LYS A 97 -1.45 5.25 27.11
CA LYS A 97 -1.69 6.36 28.04
C LYS A 97 -2.65 7.39 27.43
N TYR A 98 -2.36 7.88 26.22
CA TYR A 98 -3.23 8.82 25.52
C TYR A 98 -4.61 8.24 25.22
N LEU A 99 -4.68 6.97 24.80
CA LEU A 99 -5.97 6.29 24.58
C LEU A 99 -6.82 6.25 25.86
N SER A 100 -6.20 5.91 27.00
CA SER A 100 -6.88 5.81 28.29
C SER A 100 -7.35 7.17 28.80
N GLU A 101 -6.51 8.21 28.70
CA GLU A 101 -6.86 9.59 29.07
C GLU A 101 -8.03 10.14 28.23
N TYR A 102 -8.14 9.71 26.97
CA TYR A 102 -9.23 10.08 26.07
C TYR A 102 -10.47 9.16 26.20
N GLY A 103 -10.44 8.15 27.07
CA GLY A 103 -11.54 7.19 27.26
C GLY A 103 -11.73 6.19 26.11
N VAL A 104 -10.68 5.91 25.33
CA VAL A 104 -10.69 4.91 24.27
C VAL A 104 -10.27 3.55 24.82
N SER A 105 -11.12 2.55 24.61
CA SER A 105 -10.88 1.17 25.07
C SER A 105 -9.59 0.60 24.48
N ASN A 106 -8.75 0.07 25.35
CA ASN A 106 -7.46 -0.55 25.04
C ASN A 106 -7.21 -1.70 26.05
N PRO A 107 -6.34 -2.67 25.73
CA PRO A 107 -6.16 -3.85 26.59
C PRO A 107 -5.59 -3.48 27.97
N GLU A 108 -6.20 -3.94 29.06
CA GLU A 108 -5.63 -3.83 30.40
C GLU A 108 -4.27 -4.55 30.46
N GLY A 109 -3.27 -3.97 31.15
CA GLY A 109 -1.92 -4.52 31.20
C GLY A 109 -0.90 -3.62 31.88
N PHE A 110 0.27 -4.18 32.17
CA PHE A 110 1.39 -3.52 32.84
C PHE A 110 2.72 -3.75 32.11
N SER A 111 3.58 -2.73 32.16
CA SER A 111 4.94 -2.76 31.61
C SER A 111 5.94 -3.31 32.63
N PHE A 112 7.02 -3.90 32.15
CA PHE A 112 8.15 -4.37 32.95
C PHE A 112 9.42 -4.44 32.09
N THR A 113 10.58 -4.56 32.74
CA THR A 113 11.90 -4.63 32.13
C THR A 113 12.55 -6.00 32.36
N LYS A 114 13.57 -6.35 31.57
CA LYS A 114 14.37 -7.59 31.82
C LYS A 114 15.02 -7.64 33.21
N SER A 115 15.27 -6.49 33.82
CA SER A 115 15.88 -6.39 35.15
C SER A 115 14.90 -6.53 36.30
N ASP A 116 13.59 -6.50 36.02
CA ASP A 116 12.58 -6.66 37.07
C ASP A 116 12.55 -8.11 37.59
N ASP A 117 12.14 -8.26 38.84
CA ASP A 117 11.95 -9.57 39.44
C ASP A 117 10.84 -10.35 38.71
N ILE A 118 11.23 -11.47 38.10
CA ILE A 118 10.34 -12.27 37.25
C ILE A 118 9.20 -12.89 38.04
N GLU A 119 9.39 -13.21 39.32
CA GLU A 119 8.34 -13.75 40.17
C GLU A 119 7.26 -12.69 40.44
N SER A 120 7.66 -11.46 40.77
CA SER A 120 6.73 -10.33 40.88
C SER A 120 5.94 -10.06 39.59
N VAL A 121 6.60 -10.13 38.43
CA VAL A 121 5.95 -9.99 37.11
C VAL A 121 4.90 -11.09 36.92
N ILE A 122 5.25 -12.34 37.22
CA ILE A 122 4.34 -13.49 37.07
C ILE A 122 3.16 -13.40 38.04
N ASP A 123 3.40 -13.02 39.30
CA ASP A 123 2.34 -12.84 40.29
C ASP A 123 1.37 -11.72 39.90
N THR A 124 1.88 -10.63 39.33
CA THR A 124 1.05 -9.56 38.79
C THR A 124 0.22 -10.06 37.60
N ALA A 125 0.83 -10.78 36.68
CA ALA A 125 0.15 -11.41 35.55
C ALA A 125 -0.94 -12.41 35.98
N LYS A 126 -0.70 -13.18 37.05
CA LYS A 126 -1.69 -14.11 37.61
C LYS A 126 -2.88 -13.38 38.24
N LYS A 127 -2.62 -12.28 38.95
CA LYS A 127 -3.69 -11.44 39.54
C LYS A 127 -4.56 -10.80 38.48
N MET A 128 -3.96 -10.40 37.35
CA MET A 128 -4.75 -10.04 36.17
C MET A 128 -5.57 -11.26 35.73
N GLY A 129 -4.92 -12.38 35.44
CA GLY A 129 -5.57 -13.62 35.04
C GLY A 129 -5.51 -13.86 33.53
N PHE A 130 -5.64 -15.12 33.15
CA PHE A 130 -5.46 -15.61 31.78
C PHE A 130 -6.78 -15.57 30.97
N PRO A 131 -6.74 -15.50 29.62
CA PRO A 131 -5.54 -15.49 28.77
C PRO A 131 -4.83 -14.13 28.66
N LEU A 132 -3.52 -14.17 28.40
CA LEU A 132 -2.62 -13.01 28.32
C LEU A 132 -1.87 -12.91 26.98
N VAL A 133 -1.34 -11.73 26.71
CA VAL A 133 -0.44 -11.40 25.59
C VAL A 133 0.84 -10.82 26.18
N LEU A 134 2.00 -11.32 25.74
CA LEU A 134 3.32 -10.77 26.02
C LEU A 134 3.86 -10.10 24.76
N LYS A 135 4.28 -8.83 24.85
CA LYS A 135 4.84 -8.11 23.70
C LYS A 135 5.97 -7.16 24.14
N PRO A 136 6.98 -6.91 23.29
CA PRO A 136 7.92 -5.83 23.53
C PRO A 136 7.23 -4.47 23.34
N THR A 137 7.59 -3.49 24.17
CA THR A 137 7.00 -2.14 24.12
C THR A 137 7.30 -1.46 22.79
N PHE A 138 8.51 -1.67 22.27
CA PHE A 138 8.96 -1.22 20.95
C PHE A 138 9.16 -2.41 20.01
N GLY A 139 8.88 -2.21 18.73
CA GLY A 139 9.08 -3.25 17.71
C GLY A 139 8.07 -3.16 16.59
N SER A 140 8.27 -3.98 15.56
CA SER A 140 7.38 -4.04 14.40
C SER A 140 7.24 -5.48 13.90
N LEU A 141 6.23 -5.71 13.05
CA LEU A 141 5.98 -7.00 12.40
C LEU A 141 5.70 -8.17 13.38
N GLY A 142 5.26 -7.86 14.60
CA GLY A 142 4.93 -8.85 15.63
C GLY A 142 6.10 -9.68 16.14
N LYS A 143 7.35 -9.24 15.94
CA LYS A 143 8.53 -9.93 16.50
C LYS A 143 8.50 -9.85 18.03
N GLY A 144 8.69 -10.99 18.69
CA GLY A 144 8.63 -11.10 20.15
C GLY A 144 7.21 -10.99 20.74
N VAL A 145 6.17 -10.98 19.91
CA VAL A 145 4.77 -10.98 20.38
C VAL A 145 4.30 -12.42 20.54
N ILE A 146 3.80 -12.75 21.73
CA ILE A 146 3.23 -14.05 22.06
C ILE A 146 1.81 -13.82 22.58
N THR A 147 0.83 -14.43 21.92
CA THR A 147 -0.60 -14.27 22.23
C THR A 147 -1.17 -15.53 22.86
N ASN A 148 -2.35 -15.39 23.47
CA ASN A 148 -3.14 -16.51 24.01
C ASN A 148 -2.36 -17.39 25.00
N ILE A 149 -1.63 -16.76 25.92
CA ILE A 149 -0.95 -17.42 27.02
C ILE A 149 -2.03 -17.78 28.05
N ASN A 150 -2.26 -19.06 28.30
CA ASN A 150 -3.37 -19.55 29.12
C ASN A 150 -2.96 -20.00 30.53
N THR A 151 -1.66 -20.23 30.77
CA THR A 151 -1.18 -20.73 32.06
C THR A 151 0.11 -20.05 32.50
N GLU A 152 0.38 -20.11 33.81
CA GLU A 152 1.64 -19.64 34.39
C GLU A 152 2.86 -20.35 33.76
N ALA A 153 2.76 -21.68 33.57
CA ALA A 153 3.84 -22.46 32.96
C ALA A 153 4.15 -22.00 31.53
N GLN A 154 3.11 -21.69 30.73
CA GLN A 154 3.28 -21.10 29.41
C GLN A 154 3.93 -19.70 29.50
N LEU A 155 3.45 -18.84 30.41
CA LEU A 155 4.02 -17.50 30.61
C LEU A 155 5.52 -17.57 30.93
N ARG A 156 5.92 -18.42 31.89
CA ARG A 156 7.33 -18.65 32.25
C ARG A 156 8.17 -19.06 31.05
N LYS A 157 7.73 -20.10 30.32
CA LYS A 157 8.41 -20.58 29.11
C LYS A 157 8.59 -19.46 28.08
N ASN A 158 7.53 -18.68 27.85
CA ASN A 158 7.50 -17.61 26.87
C ASN A 158 8.40 -16.43 27.27
N LEU A 159 8.44 -16.06 28.56
CA LEU A 159 9.36 -15.05 29.07
C LEU A 159 10.82 -15.47 28.85
N SER A 160 11.18 -16.71 29.22
CA SER A 160 12.53 -17.23 28.99
C SER A 160 12.91 -17.22 27.51
N HIS A 161 12.02 -17.67 26.63
CA HIS A 161 12.23 -17.66 25.18
C HIS A 161 12.43 -16.25 24.62
N VAL A 162 11.54 -15.31 24.96
CA VAL A 162 11.63 -13.94 24.44
C VAL A 162 12.90 -13.24 24.95
N PHE A 163 13.30 -13.52 26.19
CA PHE A 163 14.50 -12.93 26.78
C PHE A 163 15.79 -13.44 26.15
N SER A 164 15.83 -14.72 25.74
CA SER A 164 17.00 -15.33 25.10
C SER A 164 17.11 -15.02 23.61
N GLU A 165 15.99 -15.01 22.88
CA GLU A 165 15.98 -14.86 21.42
C GLU A 165 16.03 -13.40 20.96
N PHE A 166 15.57 -12.47 21.79
CA PHE A 166 15.45 -11.07 21.40
C PHE A 166 16.16 -10.12 22.36
N ASP A 167 16.80 -9.10 21.79
CA ASP A 167 17.53 -8.07 22.52
C ASP A 167 16.62 -6.90 22.96
N TYR A 168 15.38 -7.20 23.35
CA TYR A 168 14.44 -6.20 23.86
C TYR A 168 14.63 -6.03 25.37
N THR A 169 14.59 -4.78 25.86
CA THR A 169 14.71 -4.49 27.30
C THR A 169 13.35 -4.30 27.99
N ASN A 170 12.39 -3.71 27.26
CA ASN A 170 11.09 -3.30 27.79
C ASN A 170 9.97 -4.14 27.17
N PHE A 171 9.08 -4.62 28.03
CA PHE A 171 7.96 -5.50 27.71
C PHE A 171 6.68 -5.01 28.36
N ILE A 172 5.57 -5.52 27.86
CA ILE A 172 4.24 -5.31 28.41
C ILE A 172 3.46 -6.62 28.35
N ILE A 173 2.76 -6.94 29.44
CA ILE A 173 1.79 -8.03 29.51
C ILE A 173 0.40 -7.41 29.51
N GLU A 174 -0.47 -7.93 28.65
CA GLU A 174 -1.85 -7.46 28.49
C GLU A 174 -2.85 -8.59 28.51
N ARG A 175 -4.12 -8.26 28.79
CA ARG A 175 -5.24 -9.16 28.56
C ARG A 175 -5.34 -9.54 27.09
N TYR A 176 -5.54 -10.83 26.83
CA TYR A 176 -5.92 -11.28 25.50
C TYR A 176 -7.36 -10.86 25.19
N ILE A 177 -7.54 -10.21 24.05
CA ILE A 177 -8.85 -9.81 23.55
C ILE A 177 -9.25 -10.76 22.42
N GLU A 178 -10.41 -11.39 22.55
CA GLU A 178 -10.98 -12.21 21.50
C GLU A 178 -11.83 -11.38 20.55
N GLY A 179 -11.60 -11.56 19.24
CA GLY A 179 -12.39 -10.90 18.21
C GLY A 179 -11.76 -10.98 16.84
N ASP A 180 -12.36 -10.25 15.91
CA ASP A 180 -11.85 -10.03 14.57
C ASP A 180 -10.72 -9.00 14.59
N ASP A 181 -9.63 -9.30 13.90
CA ASP A 181 -8.50 -8.40 13.71
C ASP A 181 -8.77 -7.42 12.56
N LEU A 182 -8.98 -6.15 12.89
CA LEU A 182 -9.34 -5.09 11.96
C LEU A 182 -8.23 -4.04 11.85
N ARG A 183 -7.91 -3.63 10.62
CA ARG A 183 -7.13 -2.43 10.32
C ARG A 183 -8.05 -1.36 9.74
N VAL A 184 -8.32 -0.31 10.48
CA VAL A 184 -9.13 0.84 10.05
C VAL A 184 -8.20 2.00 9.68
N TYR A 185 -8.36 2.60 8.51
CA TYR A 185 -7.65 3.81 8.13
C TYR A 185 -8.55 5.02 8.35
N VAL A 186 -8.08 5.93 9.21
CA VAL A 186 -8.81 7.14 9.58
C VAL A 186 -8.11 8.34 8.97
N VAL A 187 -8.89 9.28 8.45
CA VAL A 187 -8.46 10.63 8.08
C VAL A 187 -9.43 11.60 8.74
N ASP A 188 -8.89 12.49 9.56
CA ASP A 188 -9.61 13.47 10.38
C ASP A 188 -10.71 12.79 11.22
N ASP A 189 -11.98 13.04 10.88
CA ASP A 189 -13.15 12.53 11.59
C ASP A 189 -13.76 11.26 10.96
N LYS A 190 -13.11 10.67 9.95
CA LYS A 190 -13.69 9.60 9.11
C LYS A 190 -12.82 8.36 9.02
N ALA A 191 -13.43 7.20 9.29
CA ALA A 191 -12.90 5.91 8.88
C ALA A 191 -13.16 5.69 7.38
N ILE A 192 -12.14 5.89 6.55
CA ILE A 192 -12.25 5.87 5.08
C ILE A 192 -11.94 4.51 4.44
N GLY A 193 -11.47 3.55 5.25
CA GLY A 193 -11.26 2.17 4.82
C GLY A 193 -11.04 1.24 5.99
N ALA A 194 -11.46 -0.02 5.86
CA ALA A 194 -11.27 -1.03 6.88
C ALA A 194 -11.01 -2.41 6.27
N ILE A 195 -10.03 -3.10 6.82
CA ILE A 195 -9.63 -4.44 6.39
C ILE A 195 -9.76 -5.40 7.57
N LYS A 196 -10.57 -6.44 7.41
CA LYS A 196 -10.51 -7.62 8.27
C LYS A 196 -9.35 -8.49 7.80
N ARG A 197 -8.53 -8.88 8.76
CA ARG A 197 -7.26 -9.57 8.54
C ARG A 197 -7.43 -11.03 8.92
N ILE A 198 -7.32 -11.94 7.94
CA ILE A 198 -7.38 -13.38 8.18
C ILE A 198 -5.97 -13.95 8.15
N THR A 199 -5.63 -14.73 9.18
CA THR A 199 -4.37 -15.47 9.25
C THR A 199 -4.13 -16.33 8.00
N ALA A 200 -2.86 -16.55 7.67
CA ALA A 200 -2.47 -17.41 6.56
C ALA A 200 -3.18 -18.77 6.67
N HIS A 201 -3.86 -19.17 5.61
CA HIS A 201 -4.67 -20.39 5.56
C HIS A 201 -4.76 -20.94 4.14
N VAL A 202 -5.15 -22.20 4.02
CA VAL A 202 -5.61 -22.83 2.78
C VAL A 202 -7.00 -23.43 2.99
N ILE A 203 -7.73 -23.64 1.89
CA ILE A 203 -9.05 -24.28 1.90
C ILE A 203 -8.91 -25.61 1.16
N GLY A 204 -9.26 -26.71 1.82
CA GLY A 204 -9.24 -28.04 1.25
C GLY A 204 -10.18 -28.19 0.08
N ASN A 205 -9.74 -28.94 -0.93
CA ASN A 205 -10.58 -29.35 -2.05
C ASN A 205 -10.79 -30.87 -2.10
N GLY A 206 -10.32 -31.60 -1.08
CA GLY A 206 -10.40 -33.07 -0.99
C GLY A 206 -9.48 -33.82 -1.95
N ILE A 207 -8.60 -33.13 -2.67
CA ILE A 207 -7.75 -33.71 -3.73
C ILE A 207 -6.27 -33.39 -3.50
N HIS A 208 -5.96 -32.11 -3.24
CA HIS A 208 -4.60 -31.61 -3.20
C HIS A 208 -4.05 -31.51 -1.78
N SER A 209 -2.75 -31.68 -1.62
CA SER A 209 -2.06 -31.54 -0.35
C SER A 209 -2.01 -30.08 0.11
N ILE A 210 -1.75 -29.86 1.40
CA ILE A 210 -1.53 -28.51 1.96
C ILE A 210 -0.41 -27.78 1.21
N GLU A 211 0.69 -28.45 0.88
CA GLU A 211 1.79 -27.89 0.09
C GLU A 211 1.32 -27.39 -1.29
N GLU A 212 0.57 -28.23 -2.02
CA GLU A 212 0.03 -27.87 -3.33
C GLU A 212 -0.93 -26.67 -3.24
N LEU A 213 -1.82 -26.68 -2.23
CA LEU A 213 -2.75 -25.58 -1.97
C LEU A 213 -2.02 -24.27 -1.64
N ILE A 214 -0.93 -24.32 -0.87
CA ILE A 214 -0.06 -23.16 -0.61
C ILE A 214 0.54 -22.66 -1.92
N ASN A 215 1.04 -23.54 -2.77
CA ASN A 215 1.63 -23.18 -4.06
C ASN A 215 0.61 -22.51 -4.99
N PHE A 216 -0.59 -23.07 -5.13
CA PHE A 216 -1.66 -22.46 -5.91
C PHE A 216 -2.06 -21.08 -5.37
N LYS A 217 -2.21 -20.96 -4.05
CA LYS A 217 -2.51 -19.67 -3.41
C LYS A 217 -1.40 -18.67 -3.66
N ASN A 218 -0.14 -19.07 -3.61
CA ASN A 218 1.00 -18.21 -3.89
C ASN A 218 1.06 -17.74 -5.35
N GLU A 219 0.69 -18.56 -6.33
CA GLU A 219 0.57 -18.13 -7.73
C GLU A 219 -0.48 -17.04 -7.91
N ASP A 220 -1.59 -17.13 -7.19
CA ASP A 220 -2.60 -16.07 -7.16
C ASP A 220 -2.10 -14.82 -6.41
N ARG A 221 -1.39 -14.98 -5.28
CA ARG A 221 -0.79 -13.85 -4.54
C ARG A 221 0.24 -13.08 -5.38
N LYS A 222 0.99 -13.74 -6.27
CA LYS A 222 1.95 -13.09 -7.19
C LYS A 222 1.27 -12.10 -8.14
N LYS A 223 -0.01 -12.30 -8.46
CA LYS A 223 -0.80 -11.41 -9.33
C LYS A 223 -1.31 -10.16 -8.59
N ASN A 224 -1.40 -10.20 -7.27
CA ASN A 224 -1.85 -9.06 -6.46
C ASN A 224 -0.65 -8.13 -6.11
N PRO A 225 -0.68 -6.83 -6.47
CA PRO A 225 0.44 -5.90 -6.24
C PRO A 225 0.88 -5.77 -4.77
N TYR A 226 -0.04 -5.91 -3.82
CA TYR A 226 0.25 -5.84 -2.39
C TYR A 226 0.82 -7.16 -1.86
N LEU A 227 0.27 -8.30 -2.30
CA LEU A 227 0.62 -9.63 -1.79
C LEU A 227 1.80 -10.29 -2.51
N ALA A 228 2.20 -9.79 -3.69
CA ALA A 228 3.31 -10.35 -4.48
C ALA A 228 4.68 -10.32 -3.75
N ALA A 229 4.80 -9.57 -2.66
CA ALA A 229 5.98 -9.55 -1.79
C ALA A 229 5.77 -10.28 -0.45
N LYS A 230 4.61 -10.90 -0.24
CA LYS A 230 4.15 -11.52 1.02
C LYS A 230 3.61 -12.92 0.76
N LEU A 231 4.42 -13.75 0.10
CA LEU A 231 4.06 -15.14 -0.17
C LEU A 231 4.04 -15.94 1.15
N ILE A 232 3.19 -16.95 1.20
CA ILE A 232 3.16 -17.92 2.29
C ILE A 232 4.42 -18.78 2.14
N LYS A 233 5.28 -18.75 3.16
CA LYS A 233 6.50 -19.56 3.20
C LYS A 233 6.21 -20.83 3.99
N MET A 234 6.63 -21.98 3.45
CA MET A 234 6.63 -23.26 4.15
C MET A 234 7.89 -23.33 5.02
N ASP A 235 7.92 -22.50 6.06
CA ASP A 235 9.01 -22.44 7.05
C ASP A 235 8.72 -23.38 8.24
N ASN A 236 9.70 -23.55 9.13
CA ASN A 236 9.55 -24.41 10.31
C ASN A 236 8.35 -24.01 11.19
N GLN A 237 8.00 -22.71 11.25
CA GLN A 237 6.83 -22.25 12.01
C GLN A 237 5.53 -22.81 11.44
N VAL A 238 5.39 -22.88 10.11
CA VAL A 238 4.22 -23.51 9.47
C VAL A 238 4.21 -25.01 9.78
N ILE A 239 5.36 -25.69 9.69
CA ILE A 239 5.46 -27.13 9.95
C ILE A 239 5.09 -27.47 11.41
N GLU A 240 5.63 -26.70 12.36
CA GLU A 240 5.33 -26.84 13.79
C GLU A 240 3.84 -26.62 14.06
N TYR A 241 3.24 -25.56 13.49
CA TYR A 241 1.83 -25.26 13.70
C TYR A 241 0.87 -26.26 13.05
N LEU A 242 1.24 -26.85 11.92
CA LEU A 242 0.49 -27.97 11.33
C LEU A 242 0.58 -29.22 12.20
N SER A 243 1.76 -29.50 12.76
CA SER A 243 1.98 -30.65 13.63
C SER A 243 1.14 -30.57 14.91
N GLU A 244 0.97 -29.38 15.49
CA GLU A 244 0.04 -29.13 16.61
C GLU A 244 -1.42 -29.47 16.27
N GLN A 245 -1.78 -29.41 14.99
CA GLN A 245 -3.10 -29.79 14.47
C GLN A 245 -3.15 -31.26 14.00
N ASN A 246 -2.09 -32.06 14.23
CA ASN A 246 -1.91 -33.42 13.71
C ASN A 246 -1.93 -33.49 12.17
N LEU A 247 -1.44 -32.45 11.50
CA LEU A 247 -1.36 -32.35 10.04
C LEU A 247 0.09 -32.26 9.56
N LEU A 248 0.32 -32.69 8.32
CA LEU A 248 1.58 -32.57 7.60
C LEU A 248 1.35 -31.76 6.32
N LEU A 249 2.42 -31.23 5.73
CA LEU A 249 2.33 -30.56 4.41
C LEU A 249 1.75 -31.49 3.31
N SER A 250 1.97 -32.80 3.45
CA SER A 250 1.44 -33.84 2.57
C SER A 250 -0.01 -34.24 2.85
N SER A 251 -0.62 -33.78 3.95
CA SER A 251 -2.02 -34.05 4.28
C SER A 251 -2.94 -33.42 3.22
N VAL A 252 -4.02 -34.11 2.87
CA VAL A 252 -5.07 -33.64 1.95
C VAL A 252 -6.29 -33.24 2.78
N PRO A 253 -6.55 -31.92 2.95
CA PRO A 253 -7.71 -31.48 3.73
C PRO A 253 -9.02 -31.75 2.99
N LYS A 254 -10.08 -32.01 3.74
CA LYS A 254 -11.41 -32.28 3.18
C LYS A 254 -11.91 -31.06 2.41
N LYS A 255 -12.82 -31.29 1.47
CA LYS A 255 -13.45 -30.19 0.73
C LYS A 255 -14.07 -29.18 1.71
N ASP A 256 -13.76 -27.91 1.50
CA ASP A 256 -14.21 -26.74 2.27
C ASP A 256 -13.63 -26.64 3.70
N GLU A 257 -12.71 -27.54 4.08
CA GLU A 257 -11.99 -27.48 5.36
C GLU A 257 -10.95 -26.35 5.35
N VAL A 258 -11.01 -25.44 6.32
CA VAL A 258 -10.05 -24.33 6.46
C VAL A 258 -8.89 -24.76 7.35
N ILE A 259 -7.68 -24.80 6.79
CA ILE A 259 -6.46 -25.09 7.53
C ILE A 259 -5.67 -23.80 7.73
N PHE A 260 -5.50 -23.39 8.99
CA PHE A 260 -4.64 -22.27 9.34
C PHE A 260 -3.18 -22.72 9.40
N LEU A 261 -2.29 -21.90 8.83
CA LEU A 261 -0.88 -22.21 8.66
C LEU A 261 0.02 -21.56 9.72
N LYS A 262 -0.53 -20.62 10.51
CA LYS A 262 0.16 -19.95 11.61
C LYS A 262 -0.83 -19.67 12.73
N ALA A 263 -0.33 -19.54 13.96
CA ALA A 263 -1.10 -19.02 15.08
C ALA A 263 -1.62 -17.60 14.78
N LYS A 264 -2.71 -17.19 15.44
CA LYS A 264 -3.30 -15.83 15.31
C LYS A 264 -2.31 -14.77 15.81
N SER A 265 -1.47 -14.26 14.91
CA SER A 265 -0.88 -12.91 14.88
C SER A 265 0.21 -12.88 13.80
N ASN A 266 -0.03 -12.15 12.70
CA ASN A 266 0.94 -11.60 11.72
C ASN A 266 0.41 -11.69 10.28
N ILE A 267 -0.33 -10.66 9.85
CA ILE A 267 -0.74 -10.46 8.44
C ILE A 267 0.45 -10.44 7.50
N THR A 268 1.59 -9.91 7.97
CA THR A 268 2.84 -9.83 7.23
C THR A 268 3.41 -11.21 6.87
N SER A 269 2.88 -12.29 7.47
CA SER A 269 3.30 -13.68 7.28
C SER A 269 2.40 -14.47 6.32
N GLY A 270 1.63 -13.80 5.45
CA GLY A 270 0.83 -14.49 4.43
C GLY A 270 -0.68 -14.43 4.64
N GLY A 271 -1.17 -13.55 5.51
CA GLY A 271 -2.61 -13.35 5.71
C GLY A 271 -3.32 -12.78 4.48
N ASP A 272 -4.64 -12.90 4.50
CA ASP A 272 -5.55 -12.33 3.50
C ASP A 272 -6.25 -11.08 4.05
N SER A 273 -6.53 -10.14 3.16
CA SER A 273 -7.20 -8.88 3.47
C SER A 273 -8.61 -8.86 2.88
N ILE A 274 -9.62 -8.69 3.73
CA ILE A 274 -11.02 -8.55 3.32
C ILE A 274 -11.46 -7.12 3.60
N ASP A 275 -11.89 -6.39 2.57
CA ASP A 275 -12.53 -5.07 2.75
C ASP A 275 -13.87 -5.23 3.44
N ILE A 276 -14.01 -4.57 4.59
CA ILE A 276 -15.23 -4.54 5.41
C ILE A 276 -15.68 -3.11 5.71
N THR A 277 -15.19 -2.13 4.93
CA THR A 277 -15.41 -0.70 5.22
C THR A 277 -16.90 -0.35 5.35
N ASP A 278 -17.74 -0.88 4.45
CA ASP A 278 -19.18 -0.62 4.46
C ASP A 278 -19.91 -1.40 5.58
N GLU A 279 -19.26 -2.42 6.15
CA GLU A 279 -19.80 -3.34 7.18
C GLU A 279 -19.37 -2.93 8.61
N LEU A 280 -18.51 -1.91 8.75
CA LEU A 280 -18.08 -1.43 10.05
C LEU A 280 -19.26 -0.96 10.90
N THR A 281 -19.33 -1.48 12.13
CA THR A 281 -20.23 -1.02 13.19
C THR A 281 -19.88 0.43 13.58
N ASN A 282 -20.87 1.16 14.11
CA ASN A 282 -20.64 2.53 14.59
C ASN A 282 -19.63 2.56 15.74
N GLU A 283 -19.63 1.51 16.58
CA GLU A 283 -18.69 1.38 17.68
C GLU A 283 -17.24 1.32 17.19
N VAL A 284 -16.92 0.47 16.20
CA VAL A 284 -15.57 0.38 15.63
C VAL A 284 -15.17 1.70 14.94
N LYS A 285 -16.10 2.35 14.23
CA LYS A 285 -15.83 3.66 13.61
C LYS A 285 -15.47 4.72 14.66
N THR A 286 -16.27 4.82 15.72
CA THR A 286 -16.06 5.78 16.81
C THR A 286 -14.75 5.48 17.54
N ALA A 287 -14.47 4.22 17.86
CA ALA A 287 -13.21 3.83 18.50
C ALA A 287 -12.00 4.20 17.63
N ALA A 288 -12.06 3.94 16.32
CA ALA A 288 -10.98 4.29 15.40
C ALA A 288 -10.75 5.81 15.31
N VAL A 289 -11.82 6.59 15.17
CA VAL A 289 -11.73 8.07 15.07
C VAL A 289 -11.23 8.68 16.38
N ASN A 290 -11.76 8.23 17.52
CA ASN A 290 -11.33 8.72 18.83
C ASN A 290 -9.88 8.33 19.12
N ALA A 291 -9.42 7.16 18.67
CA ALA A 291 -8.02 6.77 18.78
C ALA A 291 -7.08 7.75 18.07
N VAL A 292 -7.44 8.19 16.86
CA VAL A 292 -6.65 9.20 16.14
C VAL A 292 -6.68 10.54 16.89
N LYS A 293 -7.86 10.99 17.34
CA LYS A 293 -8.02 12.25 18.09
C LYS A 293 -7.31 12.25 19.45
N ALA A 294 -7.13 11.09 20.06
CA ALA A 294 -6.44 10.94 21.33
C ALA A 294 -4.95 11.32 21.24
N ILE A 295 -4.33 11.23 20.05
CA ILE A 295 -2.91 11.52 19.86
C ILE A 295 -2.74 12.97 19.33
N PRO A 296 -2.13 13.88 20.10
CA PRO A 296 -1.88 15.25 19.64
C PRO A 296 -1.05 15.28 18.35
N GLY A 297 -1.46 16.11 17.39
CA GLY A 297 -0.76 16.24 16.10
C GLY A 297 -0.97 15.07 15.15
N LEU A 298 -1.85 14.12 15.46
CA LEU A 298 -2.23 13.02 14.56
C LEU A 298 -3.55 13.30 13.85
N TYR A 299 -3.51 13.37 12.52
CA TYR A 299 -4.71 13.66 11.72
C TYR A 299 -5.11 12.52 10.79
N HIS A 300 -4.22 11.57 10.52
CA HIS A 300 -4.57 10.36 9.81
C HIS A 300 -3.62 9.22 10.19
N ALA A 301 -4.15 8.01 10.32
CA ALA A 301 -3.38 6.84 10.73
C ALA A 301 -4.11 5.54 10.37
N GLY A 302 -3.37 4.43 10.39
CA GLY A 302 -3.98 3.10 10.51
C GLY A 302 -4.17 2.75 11.98
N VAL A 303 -5.37 2.38 12.38
CA VAL A 303 -5.71 1.94 13.74
C VAL A 303 -5.97 0.43 13.68
N ASP A 304 -5.25 -0.33 14.49
CA ASP A 304 -5.47 -1.76 14.66
C ASP A 304 -6.43 -1.99 15.82
N ILE A 305 -7.54 -2.66 15.56
CA ILE A 305 -8.65 -2.87 16.48
C ILE A 305 -8.97 -4.35 16.51
N ILE A 306 -9.12 -4.93 17.70
CA ILE A 306 -9.79 -6.22 17.86
C ILE A 306 -11.25 -5.91 18.20
N ALA A 307 -12.16 -6.39 17.38
CA ALA A 307 -13.58 -6.14 17.54
C ALA A 307 -14.36 -7.45 17.62
N ASN A 308 -15.28 -7.53 18.58
CA ASN A 308 -16.30 -8.58 18.63
C ASN A 308 -17.68 -7.93 18.39
N LYS A 309 -18.78 -8.61 18.72
CA LYS A 309 -20.13 -8.06 18.51
C LYS A 309 -20.45 -6.84 19.38
N ASN A 310 -19.80 -6.72 20.53
CA ASN A 310 -20.15 -5.79 21.61
C ASN A 310 -19.02 -4.82 21.96
N ASP A 311 -17.79 -5.13 21.58
CA ASP A 311 -16.60 -4.38 21.98
C ASP A 311 -15.69 -4.07 20.79
N ALA A 312 -15.14 -2.86 20.77
CA ALA A 312 -14.04 -2.44 19.91
C ALA A 312 -12.82 -1.99 20.75
N VAL A 313 -11.76 -2.79 20.75
CA VAL A 313 -10.55 -2.52 21.56
C VAL A 313 -9.39 -2.12 20.65
N VAL A 314 -8.85 -0.92 20.87
CA VAL A 314 -7.72 -0.38 20.10
C VAL A 314 -6.41 -0.99 20.60
N ILE A 315 -5.69 -1.65 19.71
CA ILE A 315 -4.45 -2.37 20.01
C ILE A 315 -3.20 -1.56 19.67
N GLU A 316 -3.22 -0.85 18.54
CA GLU A 316 -2.08 -0.07 18.05
C GLU A 316 -2.54 1.06 17.12
N ILE A 317 -1.83 2.19 17.13
CA ILE A 317 -1.98 3.28 16.17
C ILE A 317 -0.72 3.36 15.32
N ASN A 318 -0.88 3.45 14.01
CA ASN A 318 0.21 3.48 13.03
C ASN A 318 0.17 4.80 12.23
N PRO A 319 0.88 5.85 12.68
CA PRO A 319 0.92 7.16 12.01
C PRO A 319 1.49 7.13 10.59
N THR A 320 2.34 6.13 10.27
CA THR A 320 2.93 5.93 8.92
C THR A 320 2.44 4.61 8.31
N ALA A 321 1.13 4.36 8.34
CA ALA A 321 0.51 3.11 7.96
C ALA A 321 0.61 2.76 6.46
N GLY A 322 0.81 1.48 6.14
CA GLY A 322 0.76 1.01 4.75
C GLY A 322 -0.67 0.98 4.19
N ILE A 323 -0.96 1.76 3.15
CA ILE A 323 -2.30 1.91 2.58
C ILE A 323 -2.62 0.95 1.42
N ALA A 324 -1.61 0.26 0.89
CA ALA A 324 -1.77 -0.56 -0.31
C ALA A 324 -2.73 -1.76 -0.11
N MET A 325 -2.88 -2.28 1.11
CA MET A 325 -3.83 -3.38 1.39
C MET A 325 -5.28 -2.99 1.13
N HIS A 326 -5.64 -1.72 1.31
CA HIS A 326 -6.99 -1.21 1.03
C HIS A 326 -7.29 -1.12 -0.47
N HIS A 327 -6.26 -1.05 -1.34
CA HIS A 327 -6.45 -0.97 -2.80
C HIS A 327 -6.55 -2.33 -3.45
N PHE A 328 -5.95 -3.33 -2.82
CA PHE A 328 -5.82 -4.68 -3.36
C PHE A 328 -6.27 -5.72 -2.33
N PRO A 329 -7.50 -5.59 -1.79
CA PRO A 329 -8.02 -6.62 -0.91
C PRO A 329 -8.16 -7.95 -1.69
N VAL A 330 -8.03 -9.07 -0.99
CA VAL A 330 -8.31 -10.40 -1.54
C VAL A 330 -9.80 -10.54 -1.84
N GLN A 331 -10.64 -9.97 -0.97
CA GLN A 331 -12.10 -9.97 -1.10
C GLN A 331 -12.67 -8.60 -0.71
N GLY A 332 -13.77 -8.21 -1.33
CA GLY A 332 -14.43 -6.92 -1.10
C GLY A 332 -13.96 -5.83 -2.06
N LYS A 333 -14.27 -4.56 -1.76
CA LYS A 333 -14.07 -3.44 -2.69
C LYS A 333 -12.72 -2.77 -2.46
N PRO A 334 -11.95 -2.45 -3.52
CA PRO A 334 -10.84 -1.51 -3.41
C PRO A 334 -11.28 -0.15 -2.85
N ARG A 335 -10.47 0.45 -1.95
CA ARG A 335 -10.70 1.78 -1.36
C ARG A 335 -9.58 2.74 -1.76
N ASN A 336 -9.95 3.92 -2.27
CA ASN A 336 -9.00 4.97 -2.64
C ASN A 336 -8.58 5.81 -1.41
N ILE A 337 -7.79 5.21 -0.53
CA ILE A 337 -7.23 5.89 0.66
C ILE A 337 -6.46 7.18 0.29
N PRO A 338 -5.64 7.23 -0.77
CA PRO A 338 -4.99 8.44 -1.22
C PRO A 338 -5.93 9.60 -1.44
N ALA A 339 -7.12 9.36 -2.00
CA ALA A 339 -8.06 10.44 -2.23
C ALA A 339 -8.45 11.13 -0.92
N GLY A 340 -8.79 10.37 0.13
CA GLY A 340 -9.12 10.94 1.44
C GLY A 340 -7.94 11.67 2.09
N VAL A 341 -6.71 11.15 1.95
CA VAL A 341 -5.51 11.87 2.43
C VAL A 341 -5.33 13.18 1.66
N ILE A 342 -5.38 13.17 0.32
CA ILE A 342 -5.20 14.40 -0.46
C ILE A 342 -6.36 15.38 -0.24
N ASP A 343 -7.59 14.93 -0.01
CA ASP A 343 -8.72 15.78 0.36
C ASP A 343 -8.42 16.58 1.65
N TYR A 344 -7.76 15.96 2.63
CA TYR A 344 -7.37 16.61 3.89
C TYR A 344 -6.23 17.65 3.73
N TYR A 345 -5.28 17.39 2.83
CA TYR A 345 -4.15 18.31 2.60
C TYR A 345 -4.50 19.43 1.61
N PHE A 346 -5.31 19.13 0.60
CA PHE A 346 -5.66 20.03 -0.51
C PHE A 346 -7.17 19.97 -0.83
N PRO A 347 -8.04 20.44 0.07
CA PRO A 347 -9.50 20.36 -0.10
C PRO A 347 -10.01 21.08 -1.37
N GLU A 348 -9.28 22.07 -1.87
CA GLU A 348 -9.58 22.77 -3.13
C GLU A 348 -9.43 21.89 -4.39
N THR A 349 -8.97 20.64 -4.22
CA THR A 349 -8.70 19.69 -5.30
C THR A 349 -9.63 18.49 -5.35
N ILE A 350 -10.60 18.40 -4.43
CA ILE A 350 -11.54 17.28 -4.32
C ILE A 350 -12.20 16.97 -5.68
N GLY A 351 -12.23 15.68 -6.05
CA GLY A 351 -12.87 15.19 -7.27
C GLY A 351 -12.11 15.43 -8.58
N LYS A 352 -11.04 16.25 -8.60
CA LYS A 352 -10.33 16.60 -9.85
C LYS A 352 -9.63 15.41 -10.51
N ALA A 353 -9.19 14.42 -9.75
CA ALA A 353 -8.47 13.24 -10.29
C ALA A 353 -9.34 12.34 -11.18
N ALA A 354 -10.68 12.37 -11.04
CA ALA A 354 -11.59 11.46 -11.72
C ALA A 354 -11.48 11.54 -13.25
N LYS A 355 -11.17 12.73 -13.79
CA LYS A 355 -11.03 13.00 -15.23
C LYS A 355 -9.66 12.58 -15.81
N SER A 356 -8.70 12.27 -14.93
CA SER A 356 -7.30 12.00 -15.29
C SER A 356 -6.82 10.62 -14.84
N THR A 357 -7.74 9.68 -14.59
CA THR A 357 -7.40 8.31 -14.12
C THR A 357 -6.55 7.52 -15.12
N LYS A 358 -6.57 7.88 -16.41
CA LYS A 358 -5.79 7.22 -17.46
C LYS A 358 -4.32 7.62 -17.49
N ILE A 359 -3.94 8.76 -16.91
CA ILE A 359 -2.56 9.27 -17.02
C ILE A 359 -1.69 8.91 -15.82
N TYR A 360 -0.41 8.65 -16.01
CA TYR A 360 0.53 8.32 -14.93
C TYR A 360 1.97 8.72 -15.24
N PHE A 361 2.83 8.76 -14.21
CA PHE A 361 4.27 8.98 -14.34
C PHE A 361 5.08 7.71 -14.03
N ASP A 362 6.33 7.68 -14.47
CA ASP A 362 7.23 6.52 -14.30
C ASP A 362 7.99 6.57 -12.96
N TYR A 363 7.36 6.09 -11.89
CA TYR A 363 7.98 6.08 -10.55
C TYR A 363 9.32 5.34 -10.50
N SER A 364 9.45 4.23 -11.23
CA SER A 364 10.69 3.44 -11.26
C SER A 364 11.85 4.23 -11.88
N ASN A 365 11.59 4.97 -12.96
CA ASN A 365 12.60 5.83 -13.57
C ASN A 365 12.96 7.03 -12.68
N ILE A 366 11.99 7.64 -12.00
CA ILE A 366 12.22 8.72 -11.02
C ILE A 366 13.20 8.25 -9.94
N LEU A 367 12.92 7.10 -9.32
CA LEU A 367 13.79 6.53 -8.30
C LEU A 367 15.19 6.22 -8.84
N LYS A 368 15.29 5.73 -10.08
CA LYS A 368 16.58 5.43 -10.71
C LYS A 368 17.46 6.67 -10.81
N LEU A 369 16.90 7.80 -11.29
CA LEU A 369 17.63 9.06 -11.46
C LEU A 369 18.11 9.67 -10.13
N LEU A 370 17.28 9.60 -9.09
CA LEU A 370 17.66 10.05 -7.75
C LEU A 370 18.76 9.15 -7.18
N ARG A 371 18.59 7.82 -7.25
CA ARG A 371 19.55 6.85 -6.69
C ARG A 371 20.89 6.82 -7.41
N SER A 372 20.93 7.18 -8.70
CA SER A 372 22.19 7.36 -9.43
C SER A 372 22.91 8.67 -9.09
N ARG A 373 22.35 9.49 -8.18
CA ARG A 373 22.86 10.84 -7.85
C ARG A 373 22.99 11.76 -9.07
N SER A 374 22.22 11.50 -10.12
CA SER A 374 22.24 12.34 -11.32
C SER A 374 21.52 13.66 -11.08
N VAL A 375 20.57 13.69 -10.13
CA VAL A 375 19.82 14.87 -9.71
C VAL A 375 19.55 14.80 -8.19
N ASN A 376 19.50 15.97 -7.55
CA ASN A 376 19.13 16.08 -6.12
C ASN A 376 17.62 16.21 -5.91
N GLN A 377 16.89 16.70 -6.91
CA GLN A 377 15.44 16.76 -6.93
C GLN A 377 14.94 16.60 -8.36
N LEU A 378 13.70 16.15 -8.51
CA LEU A 378 13.04 16.00 -9.79
C LEU A 378 11.60 16.48 -9.71
N GLU A 379 11.28 17.53 -10.46
CA GLU A 379 9.91 17.95 -10.72
C GLU A 379 9.32 17.14 -11.87
N ILE A 380 8.12 16.61 -11.66
CA ILE A 380 7.40 15.82 -12.66
C ILE A 380 6.53 16.77 -13.49
N PRO A 381 6.55 16.67 -14.83
CA PRO A 381 5.65 17.47 -15.67
C PRO A 381 4.20 17.33 -15.19
N ASN A 382 3.50 18.46 -15.08
CA ASN A 382 2.15 18.49 -14.53
C ASN A 382 1.19 17.57 -15.31
N ALA A 383 0.28 16.92 -14.58
CA ALA A 383 -0.77 16.14 -15.21
C ALA A 383 -1.66 17.09 -16.04
N PRO A 384 -2.08 16.67 -17.25
CA PRO A 384 -3.13 17.37 -17.97
C PRO A 384 -4.40 17.47 -17.11
N ILE A 385 -4.95 18.68 -17.00
CA ILE A 385 -6.15 18.97 -16.24
C ILE A 385 -7.34 18.96 -17.20
N GLY A 386 -8.33 18.10 -16.93
CA GLY A 386 -9.52 17.92 -17.76
C GLY A 386 -9.68 16.50 -18.26
N GLU A 387 -10.67 16.29 -19.11
CA GLU A 387 -10.93 14.98 -19.72
C GLU A 387 -9.77 14.61 -20.66
N LEU A 388 -9.20 13.42 -20.48
CA LEU A 388 -8.12 12.94 -21.34
C LEU A 388 -8.68 12.15 -22.52
N TYR A 389 -8.61 12.75 -23.71
CA TYR A 389 -8.94 12.10 -24.98
C TYR A 389 -7.73 11.33 -25.49
N ALA A 390 -7.96 10.14 -26.04
CA ALA A 390 -6.88 9.31 -26.57
C ALA A 390 -7.31 8.55 -27.82
N LYS A 391 -6.40 8.47 -28.80
CA LYS A 391 -6.57 7.69 -30.02
C LYS A 391 -5.35 6.85 -30.33
N ARG A 392 -5.59 5.74 -31.01
CA ARG A 392 -4.57 4.87 -31.59
C ARG A 392 -4.65 4.97 -33.11
N TYR A 393 -3.53 5.33 -33.72
CA TYR A 393 -3.32 5.33 -35.16
C TYR A 393 -2.42 4.18 -35.59
N VAL A 394 -2.76 3.55 -36.71
CA VAL A 394 -1.96 2.50 -37.35
C VAL A 394 -1.62 2.97 -38.76
N ILE A 395 -0.34 3.24 -38.97
CA ILE A 395 0.19 3.85 -40.19
C ILE A 395 0.81 2.76 -41.04
N SER A 396 0.44 2.73 -42.32
CA SER A 396 0.99 1.81 -43.32
C SER A 396 1.69 2.55 -44.46
N GLY A 397 2.52 1.83 -45.22
CA GLY A 397 3.37 2.36 -46.28
C GLY A 397 4.85 2.23 -45.95
N LYS A 398 5.69 3.09 -46.56
CA LYS A 398 7.12 3.15 -46.29
C LYS A 398 7.37 4.01 -45.05
N VAL A 399 7.13 3.44 -43.87
CA VAL A 399 7.14 4.16 -42.59
C VAL A 399 8.14 3.61 -41.56
N GLN A 400 8.84 2.52 -41.88
CA GLN A 400 9.95 2.01 -41.08
C GLN A 400 11.29 2.30 -41.77
N GLY A 401 12.37 2.45 -40.99
CA GLY A 401 13.70 2.81 -41.53
C GLY A 401 13.83 4.26 -42.03
N VAL A 402 12.75 5.05 -41.99
CA VAL A 402 12.69 6.43 -42.55
C VAL A 402 12.66 7.53 -41.49
N GLY A 403 12.92 7.19 -40.23
CA GLY A 403 12.87 8.14 -39.11
C GLY A 403 11.47 8.50 -38.61
N TYR A 404 10.43 7.81 -39.07
CA TYR A 404 9.02 8.11 -38.77
C TYR A 404 8.72 8.22 -37.27
N ARG A 405 9.18 7.27 -36.44
CA ARG A 405 8.95 7.28 -34.98
C ARG A 405 9.53 8.52 -34.29
N ASN A 406 10.74 8.94 -34.69
CA ASN A 406 11.36 10.15 -34.14
C ASN A 406 10.60 11.39 -34.58
N TRP A 407 10.18 11.42 -35.84
CA TRP A 407 9.37 12.50 -36.40
C TRP A 407 8.04 12.64 -35.65
N VAL A 408 7.27 11.54 -35.47
CA VAL A 408 6.01 11.56 -34.72
C VAL A 408 6.22 12.01 -33.28
N ARG A 409 7.26 11.49 -32.59
CA ARG A 409 7.57 11.95 -31.23
C ARG A 409 7.76 13.46 -31.19
N LYS A 410 8.51 14.03 -32.13
CA LYS A 410 8.72 15.49 -32.21
C LYS A 410 7.39 16.22 -32.39
N GLN A 411 6.53 15.76 -33.30
CA GLN A 411 5.21 16.37 -33.52
C GLN A 411 4.32 16.30 -32.29
N ALA A 412 4.26 15.15 -31.63
CA ALA A 412 3.47 14.98 -30.42
C ALA A 412 3.95 15.91 -29.29
N LEU A 413 5.26 16.03 -29.08
CA LEU A 413 5.82 16.90 -28.04
C LEU A 413 5.59 18.39 -28.31
N ILE A 414 5.72 18.84 -29.57
CA ILE A 414 5.40 20.24 -29.96
C ILE A 414 3.93 20.56 -29.69
N ASN A 415 3.05 19.57 -29.88
CA ASN A 415 1.62 19.69 -29.65
C ASN A 415 1.20 19.37 -28.20
N HIS A 416 2.17 19.24 -27.28
CA HIS A 416 1.94 18.89 -25.86
C HIS A 416 1.10 17.61 -25.65
N LEU A 417 1.20 16.65 -26.58
CA LEU A 417 0.52 15.37 -26.52
C LEU A 417 1.38 14.31 -25.83
N ASN A 418 0.69 13.41 -25.14
CA ASN A 418 1.26 12.27 -24.43
C ASN A 418 1.04 10.97 -25.22
N GLY A 419 1.82 9.94 -24.95
CA GLY A 419 1.60 8.63 -25.55
C GLY A 419 2.87 7.94 -26.01
N TYR A 420 2.78 7.20 -27.11
CA TYR A 420 3.94 6.47 -27.61
C TYR A 420 3.81 6.11 -29.09
N THR A 421 4.95 5.75 -29.69
CA THR A 421 5.00 5.11 -31.00
C THR A 421 5.88 3.86 -30.98
N ARG A 422 5.59 2.89 -31.86
CA ARG A 422 6.41 1.68 -32.04
C ARG A 422 6.22 1.09 -33.44
N ASN A 423 7.21 0.35 -33.90
CA ASN A 423 7.08 -0.48 -35.09
C ASN A 423 6.30 -1.76 -34.75
N LEU A 424 5.57 -2.26 -35.74
CA LEU A 424 5.02 -3.61 -35.77
C LEU A 424 5.85 -4.48 -36.73
N LYS A 425 5.90 -5.79 -36.47
CA LYS A 425 6.59 -6.76 -37.35
C LYS A 425 6.11 -6.75 -38.81
N ASN A 426 4.87 -6.33 -39.07
CA ASN A 426 4.29 -6.28 -40.41
C ASN A 426 4.61 -4.99 -41.20
N GLY A 427 5.65 -4.25 -40.81
CA GLY A 427 6.06 -3.02 -41.49
C GLY A 427 5.23 -1.77 -41.13
N LYS A 428 4.13 -1.90 -40.37
CA LYS A 428 3.32 -0.76 -39.92
C LYS A 428 3.93 -0.07 -38.71
N VAL A 429 3.51 1.17 -38.45
CA VAL A 429 3.83 1.91 -37.22
C VAL A 429 2.55 2.15 -36.43
N VAL A 430 2.59 1.94 -35.12
CA VAL A 430 1.52 2.35 -34.20
C VAL A 430 1.90 3.66 -33.54
N VAL A 431 0.94 4.56 -33.45
CA VAL A 431 1.02 5.81 -32.70
C VAL A 431 -0.18 5.86 -31.76
N VAL A 432 0.05 6.11 -30.48
CA VAL A 432 -0.99 6.43 -29.51
C VAL A 432 -0.71 7.84 -29.04
N VAL A 433 -1.72 8.69 -29.12
CA VAL A 433 -1.66 10.08 -28.63
C VAL A 433 -2.80 10.34 -27.67
N ALA A 434 -2.55 11.21 -26.70
CA ALA A 434 -3.57 11.74 -25.82
C ALA A 434 -3.28 13.14 -25.31
N GLY A 435 -4.35 13.86 -25.05
CA GLY A 435 -4.34 15.23 -24.55
C GLY A 435 -5.75 15.67 -24.17
N VAL A 436 -5.84 16.88 -23.62
CA VAL A 436 -7.11 17.49 -23.20
C VAL A 436 -7.83 18.20 -24.34
N ASN A 437 -7.12 18.52 -25.43
CA ASN A 437 -7.71 19.04 -26.65
C ASN A 437 -8.19 17.86 -27.53
N LYS A 438 -9.51 17.61 -27.52
CA LYS A 438 -10.14 16.53 -28.29
C LYS A 438 -9.90 16.67 -29.80
N GLU A 439 -10.07 17.86 -30.34
CA GLU A 439 -9.94 18.13 -31.77
C GLU A 439 -8.52 17.82 -32.26
N LEU A 440 -7.51 18.26 -31.51
CA LEU A 440 -6.11 17.97 -31.82
C LEU A 440 -5.80 16.48 -31.77
N VAL A 441 -6.34 15.75 -30.79
CA VAL A 441 -6.20 14.29 -30.70
C VAL A 441 -6.89 13.61 -31.88
N ASP A 442 -8.10 14.04 -32.24
CA ASP A 442 -8.90 13.49 -33.33
C ASP A 442 -8.27 13.74 -34.71
N ASN A 443 -7.69 14.93 -34.91
CA ASN A 443 -7.08 15.35 -36.16
C ASN A 443 -5.59 15.02 -36.26
N PHE A 444 -4.99 14.40 -35.24
CA PHE A 444 -3.57 13.99 -35.29
C PHE A 444 -3.27 13.00 -36.42
N LYS A 445 -4.30 12.34 -36.97
CA LYS A 445 -4.22 11.55 -38.21
C LYS A 445 -3.63 12.35 -39.38
N GLU A 446 -3.99 13.63 -39.54
CA GLU A 446 -3.50 14.49 -40.63
C GLU A 446 -2.01 14.76 -40.51
N ILE A 447 -1.53 14.94 -39.28
CA ILE A 447 -0.10 14.99 -38.98
C ILE A 447 0.52 13.64 -39.39
N CYS A 448 -0.03 12.50 -38.97
CA CYS A 448 0.50 11.20 -39.37
C CYS A 448 0.55 10.99 -40.90
N LEU A 449 -0.42 11.49 -41.66
CA LEU A 449 -0.42 11.38 -43.14
C LEU A 449 0.76 12.14 -43.78
N SER A 450 1.18 13.27 -43.21
CA SER A 450 2.31 14.05 -43.72
C SER A 450 3.64 13.31 -43.64
N GLY A 451 3.95 12.71 -42.49
CA GLY A 451 5.19 11.97 -42.24
C GLY A 451 6.48 12.79 -42.43
N PRO A 452 7.67 12.19 -42.21
CA PRO A 452 8.95 12.79 -42.59
C PRO A 452 9.19 12.68 -44.10
N LYS A 453 10.07 13.51 -44.66
CA LYS A 453 10.42 13.58 -46.10
C LYS A 453 10.72 12.22 -46.77
N LYS A 454 11.27 11.25 -46.04
CA LYS A 454 11.63 9.91 -46.57
C LYS A 454 10.49 8.88 -46.49
N ALA A 455 9.38 9.23 -45.86
CA ALA A 455 8.24 8.34 -45.70
C ALA A 455 7.26 8.47 -46.86
N GLU A 456 6.60 7.37 -47.19
CA GLU A 456 5.45 7.34 -48.09
C GLU A 456 4.31 6.68 -47.33
N VAL A 457 3.39 7.49 -46.80
CA VAL A 457 2.24 7.01 -46.03
C VAL A 457 1.14 6.59 -47.00
N LYS A 458 0.69 5.34 -46.91
CA LYS A 458 -0.39 4.80 -47.76
C LYS A 458 -1.76 4.94 -47.11
N ASP A 459 -1.84 4.68 -45.81
CA ASP A 459 -3.09 4.71 -45.04
C ASP A 459 -2.79 4.94 -43.56
N VAL A 460 -3.71 5.61 -42.88
CA VAL A 460 -3.72 5.82 -41.42
C VAL A 460 -5.09 5.40 -40.88
N GLN A 461 -5.11 4.24 -40.25
CA GLN A 461 -6.30 3.71 -39.59
C GLN A 461 -6.38 4.25 -38.16
N GLU A 462 -7.56 4.66 -37.74
CA GLU A 462 -7.80 5.18 -36.40
C GLU A 462 -8.64 4.23 -35.57
N TYR A 463 -8.38 4.23 -34.26
CA TYR A 463 -9.05 3.40 -33.28
C TYR A 463 -9.20 4.20 -31.99
N VAL A 464 -10.30 3.97 -31.27
CA VAL A 464 -10.46 4.47 -29.89
C VAL A 464 -9.35 3.87 -29.02
N TRP A 465 -8.83 4.67 -28.10
CA TRP A 465 -7.90 4.21 -27.08
C TRP A 465 -8.42 4.53 -25.68
N ASP A 466 -8.67 3.48 -24.91
CA ASP A 466 -9.26 3.54 -23.57
C ASP A 466 -8.27 3.17 -22.45
N LYS A 467 -7.05 2.76 -22.82
CA LYS A 467 -6.01 2.30 -21.89
C LYS A 467 -5.18 3.46 -21.35
N GLN A 468 -4.34 3.11 -20.39
CA GLN A 468 -3.48 4.05 -19.66
C GLN A 468 -2.38 4.65 -20.54
N ILE A 469 -1.99 5.88 -20.19
CA ILE A 469 -1.03 6.69 -20.94
C ILE A 469 -0.01 7.27 -19.96
N LYS A 470 1.27 7.08 -20.28
CA LYS A 470 2.34 7.67 -19.51
C LYS A 470 2.51 9.13 -19.93
N ILE A 471 2.80 10.01 -18.98
CA ILE A 471 3.16 11.40 -19.26
C ILE A 471 4.38 11.46 -20.18
N GLY A 472 4.37 12.40 -21.13
CA GLY A 472 5.35 12.51 -22.21
C GLY A 472 5.07 11.57 -23.38
N PHE A 473 6.02 11.50 -24.31
CA PHE A 473 5.87 10.70 -25.53
C PHE A 473 7.05 9.75 -25.77
N GLU A 474 6.78 8.45 -25.80
CA GLU A 474 7.82 7.41 -25.87
C GLU A 474 8.00 6.81 -27.27
N ILE A 475 9.23 6.42 -27.59
CA ILE A 475 9.49 5.46 -28.66
C ILE A 475 9.71 4.09 -28.00
N ARG A 476 8.74 3.19 -28.16
CA ARG A 476 8.81 1.84 -27.59
C ARG A 476 9.51 0.88 -28.53
N LYS A 477 10.07 -0.18 -27.94
CA LYS A 477 10.66 -1.32 -28.66
C LYS A 477 9.63 -1.97 -29.59
N ASP A 478 10.15 -2.53 -30.66
CA ASP A 478 9.38 -3.17 -31.73
C ASP A 478 8.68 -4.42 -31.17
N ARG A 479 7.47 -4.73 -31.67
CA ARG A 479 6.70 -5.89 -31.20
C ARG A 479 5.99 -6.61 -32.33
#